data_AF-Q9Y917-F1
#
_entry.id   AF-Q9Y917-F1
#
_cell.length_a   1.000
_cell.length_b   1.000
_cell.length_c   1.000
_cell.angle_alpha   90.00
_cell.angle_beta   90.00
_cell.angle_gamma   90.00
#
_symmetry.space_group_name_H-M   'P 1'
#
loop_
_entity.id
_entity.type
_entity.pdbx_description
1 polymer ?
#
loop_
_entity_poly.entity_id
_entity_poly.type
_entity_poly.pdbx_seq_one_letter_code
_entity_poly.pdbx_strand_id
1 'polypeptide(L)'
;MERPLGCKRSVELSILDHSSGIRRVIEASLHPKGCMGASQTHLDIPENALGGTLLGAIAHSRGARLRIMVVNGCFRIVYQPLPPVDLCIESVEAKPGLGYIKRRDRGKIYLSLPGL
;
A
#
# COMPACT_ATOMS: atom_id res chain seq x y z
N MET A 1 18.92 24.01 11.03
CA MET A 1 17.88 24.51 10.12
C MET A 1 17.24 23.29 9.46
N GLU A 2 16.22 22.73 10.11
CA GLU A 2 15.51 21.56 9.60
C GLU A 2 14.69 21.99 8.38
N ARG A 3 14.94 21.37 7.24
CA ARG A 3 14.08 21.53 6.05
C ARG A 3 12.65 21.21 6.49
N PRO A 4 11.61 21.95 6.05
CA PRO A 4 10.25 21.51 6.32
C PRO A 4 10.10 20.15 5.65
N LEU A 5 10.10 19.08 6.45
CA LEU A 5 9.77 17.74 6.02
C LEU A 5 8.39 17.89 5.40
N GLY A 6 8.30 17.70 4.07
CA GLY A 6 7.05 17.84 3.36
C GLY A 6 5.95 17.04 4.06
N CYS A 7 4.69 17.40 3.87
CA CYS A 7 3.55 16.81 4.59
C CYS A 7 3.41 15.27 4.49
N LYS A 8 4.25 14.59 3.71
CA LYS A 8 4.35 13.12 3.60
C LYS A 8 5.54 12.61 4.42
N ARG A 9 5.43 11.40 4.94
CA ARG A 9 6.54 10.73 5.65
C ARG A 9 6.91 9.41 4.99
N SER A 10 8.14 8.98 5.16
CA SER A 10 8.55 7.63 4.77
C SER A 10 8.05 6.62 5.80
N VAL A 11 7.60 5.45 5.34
CA VAL A 11 7.15 4.32 6.17
C VAL A 11 7.67 3.02 5.60
N GLU A 12 7.98 2.08 6.50
CA GLU A 12 8.35 0.74 6.14
C GLU A 12 7.11 -0.15 6.01
N LEU A 13 7.08 -0.96 4.96
CA LEU A 13 6.05 -1.96 4.70
C LEU A 13 6.65 -3.34 4.66
N SER A 14 6.20 -4.21 5.57
CA SER A 14 6.43 -5.65 5.46
C SER A 14 5.31 -6.27 4.64
N ILE A 15 5.67 -6.96 3.56
CA ILE A 15 4.76 -7.62 2.62
C ILE A 15 4.99 -9.14 2.68
N LEU A 16 3.90 -9.88 2.81
CA LEU A 16 3.85 -11.32 2.60
C LEU A 16 2.80 -11.62 1.53
N ASP A 17 3.25 -11.99 0.34
CA ASP A 17 2.40 -12.41 -0.76
C ASP A 17 2.19 -13.92 -0.70
N HIS A 18 0.98 -14.35 -0.32
CA HIS A 18 0.67 -15.77 -0.17
C HIS A 18 0.54 -16.50 -1.51
N SER A 19 0.42 -15.77 -2.63
CA SER A 19 0.36 -16.40 -3.97
C SER A 19 1.73 -16.83 -4.46
N SER A 20 2.77 -16.05 -4.16
CA SER A 20 4.14 -16.28 -4.64
C SER A 20 5.09 -16.78 -3.55
N GLY A 21 4.68 -16.69 -2.27
CA GLY A 21 5.55 -16.94 -1.12
C GLY A 21 6.56 -15.82 -0.88
N ILE A 22 6.50 -14.72 -1.64
CA ILE A 22 7.43 -13.60 -1.51
C ILE A 22 7.20 -12.90 -0.16
N ARG A 23 8.27 -12.76 0.62
CA ARG A 23 8.34 -11.91 1.81
C ARG A 23 9.36 -10.81 1.59
N ARG A 24 8.94 -9.54 1.73
CA ARG A 24 9.79 -8.37 1.50
C ARG A 24 9.49 -7.26 2.47
N VAL A 25 10.50 -6.42 2.69
CA VAL A 25 10.37 -5.16 3.40
C VAL A 25 10.71 -4.06 2.39
N ILE A 26 9.82 -3.08 2.25
CA ILE A 26 9.98 -1.98 1.28
C ILE A 26 9.69 -0.64 1.94
N GLU A 27 10.30 0.40 1.40
CA GLU A 27 10.01 1.78 1.79
C GLU A 27 8.91 2.36 0.89
N ALA A 28 7.95 3.09 1.47
CA ALA A 28 6.99 3.89 0.72
C ALA A 28 6.78 5.26 1.37
N SER A 29 6.18 6.16 0.59
CA SER A 29 5.74 7.46 1.11
C SER A 29 4.30 7.37 1.58
N LEU A 30 4.03 7.65 2.85
CA LEU A 30 2.69 7.90 3.37
C LEU A 30 2.33 9.37 3.15
N HIS A 31 1.25 9.60 2.41
CA HIS A 31 0.70 10.91 2.09
C HIS A 31 -0.61 11.10 2.87
N PRO A 32 -0.66 11.90 3.94
CA PRO A 32 -1.89 12.26 4.64
C PRO A 32 -2.90 12.96 3.75
N LYS A 33 -4.19 12.83 4.06
CA LYS A 33 -5.24 13.68 3.47
C LYS A 33 -4.86 15.17 3.61
N GLY A 34 -5.07 15.94 2.54
CA GLY A 34 -4.70 17.36 2.45
C GLY A 34 -3.24 17.59 2.02
N CYS A 35 -2.37 16.59 2.13
CA CYS A 35 -0.98 16.73 1.69
C CYS A 35 -0.90 16.85 0.16
N MET A 36 -0.36 17.95 -0.35
CA MET A 36 -0.26 18.23 -1.80
C MET A 36 -1.60 18.05 -2.55
N GLY A 37 -2.72 18.41 -1.91
CA GLY A 37 -4.06 18.27 -2.51
C GLY A 37 -4.60 16.83 -2.51
N ALA A 38 -4.00 15.91 -1.76
CA ALA A 38 -4.51 14.56 -1.61
C ALA A 38 -5.92 14.55 -0.99
N SER A 39 -6.90 13.99 -1.70
CA SER A 39 -8.29 13.89 -1.20
C SER A 39 -8.46 12.82 -0.13
N GLN A 40 -7.52 11.87 -0.06
CA GLN A 40 -7.48 10.75 0.90
C GLN A 40 -6.03 10.46 1.27
N THR A 41 -5.80 9.96 2.47
CA THR A 41 -4.48 9.45 2.82
C THR A 41 -4.20 8.19 2.00
N HIS A 42 -2.96 8.04 1.55
CA HIS A 42 -2.54 6.90 0.74
C HIS A 42 -1.05 6.68 0.84
N LEU A 43 -0.61 5.55 0.31
CA LEU A 43 0.78 5.23 0.09
C LEU A 43 1.13 5.43 -1.39
N ASP A 44 2.28 6.05 -1.60
CA ASP A 44 3.00 6.08 -2.87
C ASP A 44 4.16 5.09 -2.74
N ILE A 45 4.03 3.93 -3.38
CA ILE A 45 4.99 2.82 -3.33
C ILE A 45 5.81 2.81 -4.64
N PRO A 46 7.14 2.67 -4.63
CA PRO A 46 7.91 2.47 -5.86
C PRO A 46 7.43 1.24 -6.64
N GLU A 47 7.16 1.39 -7.94
CA GLU A 47 6.58 0.32 -8.77
C GLU A 47 7.46 -0.93 -8.81
N ASN A 48 8.78 -0.73 -8.93
CA ASN A 48 9.77 -1.81 -8.89
C ASN A 48 9.79 -2.58 -7.56
N ALA A 49 9.40 -1.95 -6.44
CA ALA A 49 9.39 -2.59 -5.13
C ALA A 49 8.29 -3.66 -5.01
N LEU A 50 7.21 -3.52 -5.79
CA LEU A 50 6.12 -4.51 -5.88
C LEU A 50 6.28 -5.48 -7.06
N GLY A 51 7.40 -5.41 -7.79
CA GLY A 51 7.68 -6.32 -8.90
C GLY A 51 7.67 -7.79 -8.46
N GLY A 52 6.93 -8.61 -9.20
CA GLY A 52 6.73 -10.04 -8.89
C GLY A 52 5.69 -10.34 -7.80
N THR A 53 5.08 -9.32 -7.18
CA THR A 53 3.99 -9.51 -6.22
C THR A 53 2.62 -9.41 -6.89
N LEU A 54 1.62 -10.00 -6.26
CA LEU A 54 0.23 -9.88 -6.69
C LEU A 54 -0.25 -8.42 -6.70
N LEU A 55 0.12 -7.62 -5.70
CA LEU A 55 -0.23 -6.19 -5.67
C LEU A 55 0.38 -5.43 -6.85
N GLY A 56 1.63 -5.75 -7.20
CA GLY A 56 2.28 -5.20 -8.39
C GLY A 56 1.50 -5.55 -9.66
N ALA A 57 1.15 -6.83 -9.84
CA ALA A 57 0.38 -7.29 -10.99
C ALA A 57 -1.00 -6.61 -11.08
N ILE A 58 -1.73 -6.48 -9.97
CA ILE A 58 -3.01 -5.77 -9.91
C ILE A 58 -2.82 -4.30 -10.26
N ALA A 59 -1.81 -3.63 -9.69
CA ALA A 59 -1.54 -2.22 -9.96
C ALA A 59 -1.21 -1.96 -11.43
N HIS A 60 -0.41 -2.82 -12.05
CA HIS A 60 0.00 -2.76 -13.47
C HIS A 60 -1.14 -3.05 -14.45
N SER A 61 -2.20 -3.72 -14.00
CA SER A 61 -3.43 -3.86 -14.77
C SER A 61 -4.20 -2.52 -14.79
N ARG A 62 -5.53 -2.54 -14.72
CA ARG A 62 -6.35 -1.31 -14.63
C ARG A 62 -6.47 -0.76 -13.20
N GLY A 63 -5.71 -1.33 -12.26
CA GLY A 63 -5.94 -1.16 -10.83
C GLY A 63 -7.23 -1.86 -10.37
N ALA A 64 -7.44 -1.94 -9.07
CA ALA A 64 -8.60 -2.62 -8.51
C ALA A 64 -9.01 -2.08 -7.15
N ARG A 65 -10.30 -2.24 -6.83
CA ARG A 65 -10.80 -2.13 -5.46
C ARG A 65 -10.42 -3.40 -4.71
N LEU A 66 -9.99 -3.23 -3.48
CA LEU A 66 -9.47 -4.29 -2.63
C LEU A 66 -10.39 -4.44 -1.42
N ARG A 67 -10.68 -5.67 -1.03
CA ARG A 67 -11.28 -5.93 0.28
C ARG A 67 -10.16 -6.08 1.29
N ILE A 68 -10.27 -5.37 2.41
CA ILE A 68 -9.25 -5.31 3.44
C ILE A 68 -9.80 -5.90 4.73
N MET A 69 -9.09 -6.87 5.28
CA MET A 69 -9.31 -7.46 6.59
C MET A 69 -8.12 -7.12 7.49
N VAL A 70 -8.25 -7.39 8.79
CA VAL A 70 -7.16 -7.22 9.76
C VAL A 70 -6.77 -8.59 10.31
N VAL A 71 -5.48 -8.93 10.23
CA VAL A 71 -4.93 -10.17 10.78
C VAL A 71 -3.62 -9.82 11.49
N ASN A 72 -3.52 -10.15 12.78
CA ASN A 72 -2.35 -9.86 13.61
C ASN A 72 -1.89 -8.39 13.54
N GLY A 73 -2.83 -7.45 13.49
CA GLY A 73 -2.54 -6.01 13.37
C GLY A 73 -2.09 -5.55 11.98
N CYS A 74 -2.06 -6.42 10.97
CA CYS A 74 -1.69 -6.10 9.60
C CYS A 74 -2.91 -6.07 8.67
N PHE A 75 -2.79 -5.34 7.56
CA PHE A 75 -3.79 -5.29 6.51
C PHE A 75 -3.71 -6.57 5.67
N ARG A 76 -4.74 -7.41 5.74
CA ARG A 76 -4.90 -8.54 4.83
C ARG A 76 -5.70 -8.11 3.60
N ILE A 77 -5.02 -7.99 2.48
CA ILE A 77 -5.58 -7.60 1.19
C ILE A 77 -6.13 -8.84 0.49
N VAL A 78 -7.43 -8.84 0.22
CA VAL A 78 -8.16 -9.92 -0.43
C VAL A 78 -8.64 -9.47 -1.80
N TYR A 79 -8.26 -10.23 -2.82
CA TYR A 79 -8.68 -10.04 -4.21
C TYR A 79 -9.05 -11.39 -4.83
N GLN A 80 -10.32 -11.78 -4.71
CA GLN A 80 -10.77 -13.12 -5.10
C GLN A 80 -10.69 -13.36 -6.62
N PRO A 81 -10.37 -14.59 -7.06
CA PRO A 81 -10.14 -15.80 -6.27
C PRO A 81 -8.68 -15.99 -5.82
N LEU A 82 -7.84 -14.94 -5.85
CA LEU A 82 -6.42 -15.08 -5.59
C LEU A 82 -6.10 -15.15 -4.08
N PRO A 83 -5.00 -15.83 -3.70
CA PRO A 83 -4.51 -15.80 -2.33
C PRO A 83 -4.27 -14.36 -1.82
N PRO A 84 -4.39 -14.12 -0.51
CA PRO A 84 -4.27 -12.78 0.03
C PRO A 84 -2.83 -12.26 0.01
N VAL A 85 -2.68 -10.96 0.22
CA VAL A 85 -1.40 -10.33 0.53
C VAL A 85 -1.51 -9.68 1.91
N ASP A 86 -0.64 -10.06 2.83
CA ASP A 86 -0.55 -9.40 4.13
C ASP A 86 0.45 -8.26 4.05
N LEU A 87 0.04 -7.09 4.53
CA LEU A 87 0.80 -5.86 4.49
C LEU A 87 0.77 -5.23 5.89
N CYS A 88 1.92 -5.17 6.54
CA CYS A 88 2.10 -4.54 7.85
C CYS A 88 2.84 -3.22 7.64
N ILE A 89 2.36 -2.14 8.26
CA ILE A 89 2.98 -0.82 8.19
C ILE A 89 3.36 -0.44 9.62
N GLU A 90 4.61 -0.05 9.82
CA GLU A 90 5.06 0.38 11.14
C GLU A 90 4.28 1.62 11.61
N SER A 91 3.83 1.60 12.87
CA SER A 91 3.13 2.73 13.49
C SER A 91 1.85 3.16 12.76
N VAL A 92 1.16 2.23 12.10
CA VAL A 92 -0.17 2.43 11.53
C VAL A 92 -1.08 1.29 12.01
N GLU A 93 -2.20 1.65 12.61
CA GLU A 93 -3.22 0.70 13.01
C GLU A 93 -4.01 0.21 11.80
N ALA A 94 -4.01 -1.09 11.55
CA ALA A 94 -4.78 -1.68 10.48
C ALA A 94 -6.28 -1.68 10.80
N LYS A 95 -7.10 -1.24 9.83
CA LYS A 95 -8.56 -1.26 9.91
C LYS A 95 -9.15 -2.10 8.78
N PRO A 96 -10.29 -2.78 8.98
CA PRO A 96 -10.98 -3.47 7.91
C PRO A 96 -11.72 -2.46 7.02
N GLY A 97 -12.02 -2.83 5.78
CA GLY A 97 -12.80 -1.99 4.88
C GLY A 97 -12.46 -2.19 3.41
N LEU A 98 -12.56 -1.11 2.64
CA LEU A 98 -12.23 -1.09 1.22
C LEU A 98 -10.97 -0.26 0.99
N GLY A 99 -10.06 -0.83 0.22
CA GLY A 99 -8.88 -0.14 -0.30
C GLY A 99 -8.96 -0.02 -1.81
N TYR A 100 -7.97 0.66 -2.38
CA TYR A 100 -7.82 0.77 -3.83
C TYR A 100 -6.34 0.81 -4.20
N ILE A 101 -5.99 0.09 -5.26
CA ILE A 101 -4.63 0.06 -5.79
C ILE A 101 -4.63 0.40 -7.27
N LYS A 102 -3.68 1.23 -7.71
CA LYS A 102 -3.42 1.48 -9.13
C LYS A 102 -2.00 1.93 -9.36
N ARG A 103 -1.49 1.70 -10.56
CA ARG A 103 -0.29 2.38 -11.05
C ARG A 103 -0.58 3.89 -11.23
N ARG A 104 0.43 4.71 -10.97
CA ARG A 104 0.48 6.15 -11.26
C ARG A 104 1.66 6.44 -12.18
N ASP A 105 1.67 7.65 -12.73
CA ASP A 105 2.81 8.16 -13.48
C ASP A 105 4.10 8.17 -12.63
N ARG A 106 5.24 8.18 -13.32
CA ARG A 106 6.58 8.26 -12.71
C ARG A 106 6.98 7.04 -11.85
N GLY A 107 6.51 5.84 -12.24
CA GLY A 107 7.00 4.59 -11.64
C GLY A 107 6.56 4.38 -10.21
N LYS A 108 5.32 4.78 -9.88
CA LYS A 108 4.74 4.63 -8.55
C LYS A 108 3.43 3.87 -8.58
N ILE A 109 3.13 3.22 -7.48
CA ILE A 109 1.86 2.57 -7.20
C ILE A 109 1.17 3.33 -6.07
N TYR A 110 -0.06 3.75 -6.34
CA TYR A 110 -0.97 4.28 -5.34
C TYR A 110 -1.65 3.13 -4.64
N LEU A 111 -1.62 3.14 -3.31
CA LEU A 111 -2.38 2.23 -2.47
C LEU A 111 -3.10 3.02 -1.38
N SER A 112 -4.44 3.03 -1.41
CA SER A 112 -5.25 3.47 -0.28
C SER A 112 -5.72 2.26 0.52
N LEU A 113 -5.67 2.39 1.84
CA LEU A 113 -6.16 1.40 2.80
C LEU A 113 -7.18 2.10 3.72
N PRO A 114 -8.18 1.37 4.23
CA PRO A 114 -9.13 1.92 5.19
C PRO A 114 -8.41 2.41 6.45
N GLY A 115 -8.79 3.60 6.92
CA GLY A 115 -8.23 4.17 8.14
C GLY A 115 -6.86 4.83 7.97
N LEU A 116 -6.26 4.73 6.78
CA LEU A 116 -5.24 5.70 6.36
C LEU A 116 -5.93 7.05 6.13
#